data_AF-A0A401QBB3-F1
#
_entry.id   AF-A0A401QBB3-F1
#
_cell.length_a   1.000
_cell.length_b   1.000
_cell.length_c   1.000
_cell.angle_alpha   90.00
_cell.angle_beta   90.00
_cell.angle_gamma   90.00
#
_symmetry.space_group_name_H-M   'P 1'
#
loop_
_entity.id
_entity.type
_entity.pdbx_description
1 polymer ?
#
loop_
_entity_poly.entity_id
_entity_poly.type
_entity_poly.pdbx_seq_one_letter_code
_entity_poly.pdbx_strand_id
1 'polypeptide(L)'
;SEKVGMINRLNISQKEDLDAILRVATEMFCDGEVNWGRVVSFIAFGAVIANHLKKIQREDCIDEVAVKVTQYLTQQKREWLETQNGWDGFTTFFHENNAEESAKKALMWIAGFGIAGASIMHLLR
;
A
#
# COMPACT_ATOMS: atom_id res chain seq x y z
N SER A 1 -17.40 1.86 -10.57
CA SER A 1 -16.13 1.13 -10.33
C SER A 1 -15.44 1.78 -9.14
N GLU A 2 -15.51 1.19 -7.95
CA GLU A 2 -15.07 1.78 -6.67
C GLU A 2 -13.56 2.06 -6.60
N LYS A 3 -12.75 1.41 -7.45
CA LYS A 3 -11.34 1.78 -7.73
C LYS A 3 -11.19 3.26 -8.10
N VAL A 4 -12.19 3.82 -8.79
CA VAL A 4 -12.27 5.24 -9.14
C VAL A 4 -12.70 6.10 -7.95
N GLY A 5 -13.42 5.54 -6.98
CA GLY A 5 -13.98 6.27 -5.82
C GLY A 5 -12.94 6.76 -4.82
N MET A 6 -11.93 5.95 -4.48
CA MET A 6 -10.83 6.40 -3.59
C MET A 6 -9.90 7.38 -4.29
N ILE A 7 -9.57 7.13 -5.56
CA ILE A 7 -8.73 8.02 -6.35
C ILE A 7 -9.40 9.37 -6.55
N ASN A 8 -10.71 9.39 -6.80
CA ASN A 8 -11.49 10.63 -6.88
C ASN A 8 -11.55 11.39 -5.54
N ARG A 9 -11.49 10.70 -4.39
CA ARG A 9 -11.46 11.36 -3.07
C ARG A 9 -10.11 12.01 -2.77
N LEU A 10 -9.02 11.42 -3.25
CA LEU A 10 -7.67 11.95 -3.07
C LEU A 10 -7.31 13.03 -4.11
N ASN A 11 -8.11 13.14 -5.19
CA ASN A 11 -7.94 14.12 -6.27
C ASN A 11 -6.50 14.16 -6.82
N ILE A 12 -5.89 12.99 -7.03
CA ILE A 12 -4.51 12.89 -7.52
C ILE A 12 -4.50 13.08 -9.03
N SER A 13 -4.04 14.24 -9.45
CA SER A 13 -3.99 14.63 -10.86
C SER A 13 -2.62 15.16 -11.29
N GLN A 14 -1.81 15.64 -10.34
CA GLN A 14 -0.51 16.25 -10.56
C GLN A 14 0.48 15.91 -9.44
N LYS A 15 1.75 16.28 -9.63
CA LYS A 15 2.86 15.92 -8.74
C LYS A 15 2.65 16.42 -7.31
N GLU A 16 2.04 17.59 -7.15
CA GLU A 16 1.77 18.24 -5.87
C GLU A 16 0.78 17.43 -5.02
N ASP A 17 -0.06 16.60 -5.66
CA ASP A 17 -1.06 15.79 -4.97
C ASP A 17 -0.45 14.50 -4.37
N LEU A 18 0.78 14.15 -4.74
CA LEU A 18 1.40 12.86 -4.35
C LEU A 18 1.79 12.78 -2.88
N ASP A 19 1.80 13.90 -2.16
CA ASP A 19 1.95 13.88 -0.70
C ASP A 19 0.78 13.16 0.00
N ALA A 20 -0.36 13.01 -0.68
CA ALA A 20 -1.46 12.16 -0.22
C ALA A 20 -1.02 10.70 0.03
N ILE A 21 -0.02 10.20 -0.72
CA ILE A 21 0.54 8.84 -0.53
C ILE A 21 1.13 8.70 0.88
N LEU A 22 1.90 9.70 1.32
CA LEU A 22 2.53 9.70 2.64
C LEU A 22 1.51 9.84 3.77
N ARG A 23 0.42 10.60 3.54
CA ARG A 23 -0.69 10.72 4.49
C ARG A 23 -1.42 9.41 4.68
N VAL A 24 -1.79 8.74 3.58
CA VAL A 24 -2.41 7.41 3.61
C VAL A 24 -1.51 6.40 4.31
N ALA A 25 -0.20 6.44 4.06
CA ALA A 25 0.76 5.58 4.76
C ALA A 25 0.77 5.87 6.27
N THR A 26 0.86 7.14 6.66
CA THR A 26 0.84 7.55 8.07
C THR A 26 -0.40 7.05 8.78
N GLU A 27 -1.58 7.22 8.17
CA GLU A 27 -2.84 6.72 8.71
C GLU A 27 -2.90 5.19 8.78
N MET A 28 -2.39 4.48 7.76
CA MET A 28 -2.37 3.02 7.72
C MET A 28 -1.53 2.39 8.84
N PHE A 29 -0.50 3.09 9.32
CA PHE A 29 0.44 2.60 10.33
C PHE A 29 0.38 3.38 11.66
N CYS A 30 -0.68 4.16 11.90
CA CYS A 30 -0.78 5.05 13.06
C CYS A 30 -1.03 4.31 14.39
N ASP A 31 -1.53 3.08 14.32
CA ASP A 31 -1.80 2.21 15.47
C ASP A 31 -0.56 1.50 16.02
N GLY A 32 0.62 1.75 15.42
CA GLY A 32 1.89 1.16 15.83
C GLY A 32 2.15 -0.24 15.29
N GLU A 33 1.15 -0.88 14.67
CA GLU A 33 1.26 -2.25 14.14
C GLU A 33 1.77 -2.24 12.70
N VAL A 34 2.78 -3.07 12.43
CA VAL A 34 3.37 -3.22 11.09
C VAL A 34 3.49 -4.71 10.77
N ASN A 35 2.98 -5.11 9.61
CA ASN A 35 3.09 -6.47 9.09
C ASN A 35 3.22 -6.44 7.56
N TRP A 36 3.66 -7.57 6.98
CA TRP A 36 3.85 -7.69 5.54
C TRP A 36 2.57 -7.45 4.73
N GLY A 37 1.39 -7.78 5.27
CA GLY A 37 0.10 -7.50 4.62
C GLY A 37 -0.14 -6.00 4.41
N ARG A 38 0.16 -5.17 5.42
CA ARG A 38 0.06 -3.70 5.31
C ARG A 38 1.12 -3.12 4.36
N VAL A 39 2.35 -3.63 4.42
CA VAL A 39 3.43 -3.21 3.50
C VAL A 39 3.04 -3.48 2.04
N VAL A 40 2.56 -4.68 1.74
CA VAL A 40 2.10 -5.05 0.39
C VAL A 40 0.89 -4.22 -0.03
N SER A 41 -0.06 -3.97 0.88
CA SER A 41 -1.24 -3.14 0.60
C SER A 41 -0.86 -1.70 0.23
N PHE A 42 0.15 -1.14 0.91
CA PHE A 42 0.66 0.19 0.61
C PHE A 42 1.37 0.26 -0.76
N ILE A 43 2.17 -0.75 -1.11
CA ILE A 43 2.80 -0.85 -2.43
C ILE A 43 1.74 -1.00 -3.54
N ALA A 44 0.73 -1.86 -3.32
CA ALA A 44 -0.38 -2.05 -4.25
C ALA A 44 -1.19 -0.76 -4.45
N PHE A 45 -1.40 0.02 -3.38
CA PHE A 45 -2.02 1.34 -3.46
C PHE A 45 -1.21 2.30 -4.35
N GLY A 46 0.12 2.33 -4.20
CA GLY A 46 1.00 3.08 -5.10
C GLY A 46 0.84 2.65 -6.56
N ALA A 47 0.79 1.34 -6.84
CA ALA A 47 0.58 0.81 -8.18
C ALA A 47 -0.79 1.23 -8.78
N VAL A 48 -1.84 1.29 -7.96
CA VAL A 48 -3.17 1.79 -8.37
C VAL A 48 -3.10 3.26 -8.77
N ILE A 49 -2.38 4.10 -8.03
CA ILE A 49 -2.15 5.52 -8.38
C ILE A 49 -1.34 5.63 -9.67
N ALA A 50 -0.23 4.90 -9.81
CA ALA A 50 0.58 4.91 -11.02
C ALA A 50 -0.24 4.53 -12.27
N ASN A 51 -1.10 3.51 -12.16
CA ASN A 51 -2.00 3.13 -13.24
C ASN A 51 -3.07 4.20 -13.54
N HIS A 52 -3.53 4.94 -12.54
CA HIS A 52 -4.42 6.08 -12.77
C HIS A 52 -3.71 7.22 -13.49
N LEU A 53 -2.52 7.62 -13.03
CA LEU A 53 -1.70 8.65 -13.67
C LEU A 53 -1.43 8.31 -15.14
N LYS A 54 -1.11 7.05 -15.43
CA LYS A 54 -0.99 6.56 -16.81
C LYS A 54 -2.25 6.80 -17.64
N LYS A 55 -3.43 6.49 -17.10
CA LYS A 55 -4.72 6.68 -17.81
C LYS A 55 -5.04 8.15 -18.09
N ILE A 56 -4.57 9.05 -17.24
CA ILE A 56 -4.74 10.51 -17.43
C ILE A 56 -3.53 11.16 -18.11
N GLN A 57 -2.63 10.36 -18.73
CA GLN A 57 -1.45 10.81 -19.47
C GLN A 57 -0.43 11.63 -18.64
N ARG A 58 -0.30 11.29 -17.35
CA ARG A 58 0.67 11.88 -16.40
C ARG A 58 1.78 10.91 -16.03
N GLU A 59 2.36 10.26 -17.03
CA GLU A 59 3.41 9.25 -16.82
C GLU A 59 4.68 9.83 -16.18
N ASP A 60 4.92 11.13 -16.36
CA ASP A 60 5.98 11.92 -15.71
C ASP A 60 5.92 11.88 -14.18
N CYS A 61 4.74 11.61 -13.61
CA CYS A 61 4.51 11.54 -12.17
C CYS A 61 4.67 10.12 -11.60
N ILE A 62 4.81 9.07 -12.43
CA ILE A 62 4.84 7.67 -11.96
C ILE A 62 6.11 7.37 -11.15
N ASP A 63 7.26 7.87 -11.58
CA ASP A 63 8.51 7.66 -10.84
C ASP A 63 8.44 8.29 -9.45
N GLU A 64 7.77 9.43 -9.32
CA GLU A 64 7.56 10.10 -8.03
C GLU A 64 6.67 9.27 -7.09
N VAL A 65 5.68 8.53 -7.61
CA VAL A 65 4.89 7.58 -6.81
C VAL A 65 5.80 6.51 -6.20
N ALA A 66 6.67 5.92 -7.01
CA ALA A 66 7.62 4.90 -6.54
C ALA A 66 8.60 5.46 -5.50
N VAL A 67 9.08 6.69 -5.71
CA VAL A 67 9.92 7.41 -4.74
C VAL A 67 9.17 7.60 -3.41
N LYS A 68 7.94 8.11 -3.41
CA LYS A 68 7.18 8.36 -2.17
C LYS A 68 6.90 7.07 -1.39
N VAL A 69 6.53 5.99 -2.08
CA VAL A 69 6.31 4.67 -1.44
C VAL A 69 7.61 4.15 -0.83
N THR A 70 8.70 4.14 -1.61
CA THR A 70 10.00 3.64 -1.16
C THR A 70 10.55 4.49 -0.02
N GLN A 71 10.41 5.81 -0.11
CA GLN A 71 10.84 6.75 0.91
C GLN A 71 10.14 6.46 2.23
N TYR A 72 8.81 6.29 2.24
CA TYR A 72 8.09 5.98 3.47
C TYR A 72 8.58 4.67 4.10
N LEU A 73 8.70 3.60 3.31
CA LEU A 73 9.15 2.30 3.82
C LEU A 73 10.59 2.35 4.36
N THR A 74 11.50 3.00 3.65
CA THR A 74 12.94 3.03 3.98
C THR A 74 13.34 4.12 4.97
N GLN A 75 12.46 5.07 5.27
CA GLN A 75 12.69 6.11 6.30
C GLN A 75 11.85 5.86 7.55
N GLN A 76 10.55 5.56 7.41
CA GLN A 76 9.62 5.45 8.53
C GLN A 76 9.46 4.02 9.06
N LYS A 77 9.75 3.01 8.22
CA LYS A 77 9.55 1.59 8.57
C LYS A 77 10.83 0.75 8.42
N ARG A 78 11.99 1.41 8.32
CA ARG A 78 13.31 0.77 8.18
C ARG A 78 13.60 -0.21 9.30
N GLU A 79 13.49 0.25 10.55
CA GLU A 79 13.82 -0.57 11.72
C GLU A 79 13.00 -1.85 11.72
N TRP A 80 11.68 -1.72 11.49
CA TRP A 80 10.81 -2.89 11.36
C TRP A 80 11.27 -3.82 10.23
N LEU A 81 11.53 -3.30 9.02
CA LEU A 81 12.03 -4.11 7.91
C LEU A 81 13.31 -4.87 8.27
N GLU A 82 14.25 -4.22 8.95
CA GLU A 82 15.50 -4.84 9.41
C GLU A 82 15.23 -5.94 10.44
N THR A 83 14.31 -5.73 11.41
CA THR A 83 13.91 -6.79 12.36
C THR A 83 13.21 -7.98 11.69
N GLN A 84 12.62 -7.77 10.51
CA GLN A 84 11.98 -8.81 9.71
C GLN A 84 12.93 -9.43 8.68
N ASN A 85 14.26 -9.29 8.82
CA ASN A 85 15.25 -9.81 7.87
C ASN A 85 15.05 -9.23 6.45
N GLY A 86 14.65 -7.97 6.35
CA GLY A 86 14.45 -7.27 5.08
C GLY A 86 13.45 -7.96 4.15
N TRP A 87 13.70 -7.87 2.85
CA TRP A 87 12.86 -8.53 1.83
C TRP A 87 13.02 -10.06 1.80
N ASP A 88 14.07 -10.61 2.41
CA ASP A 88 14.20 -12.07 2.55
C ASP A 88 13.11 -12.60 3.51
N GLY A 89 12.82 -11.89 4.60
CA GLY A 89 11.71 -12.28 5.49
C GLY A 89 10.33 -12.12 4.86
N PHE A 90 10.15 -11.19 3.92
CA PHE A 90 8.94 -11.15 3.08
C PHE A 90 8.78 -12.44 2.28
N THR A 91 9.85 -12.85 1.59
CA THR A 91 9.87 -14.08 0.79
C THR A 91 9.58 -15.30 1.66
N THR A 92 10.18 -15.40 2.84
CA THR A 92 9.90 -16.48 3.80
C THR A 92 8.46 -16.48 4.26
N PHE A 93 7.92 -15.32 4.69
CA PHE A 93 6.55 -15.20 5.19
C PHE A 93 5.51 -15.71 4.19
N PHE A 94 5.66 -15.37 2.90
CA PHE A 94 4.73 -15.79 1.84
C PHE A 94 5.05 -17.15 1.22
N HIS A 95 6.26 -17.69 1.38
CA HIS A 95 6.55 -19.08 1.03
C HIS A 95 5.95 -20.05 2.06
N GLU A 96 6.09 -19.76 3.35
CA GLU A 96 5.66 -20.65 4.44
C GLU A 96 4.15 -20.66 4.63
N ASN A 97 3.51 -19.50 4.48
CA ASN A 97 2.07 -19.38 4.44
C ASN A 97 1.64 -19.39 2.97
N ASN A 98 1.09 -20.51 2.48
CA ASN A 98 0.50 -20.63 1.14
C ASN A 98 -0.14 -19.28 0.75
N ALA A 99 0.28 -18.66 -0.35
CA ALA A 99 -0.01 -17.25 -0.62
C ALA A 99 -1.50 -16.90 -0.49
N GLU A 100 -2.37 -17.88 -0.76
CA GLU A 100 -3.82 -17.82 -0.52
C GLU A 100 -4.20 -17.73 0.97
N GLU A 101 -3.60 -18.52 1.86
CA GLU A 101 -3.79 -18.46 3.32
C GLU A 101 -3.16 -17.20 3.92
N SER A 102 -1.99 -16.76 3.44
CA SER A 102 -1.41 -15.45 3.78
C SER A 102 -2.35 -14.32 3.42
N ALA A 103 -2.86 -14.35 2.19
CA ALA A 103 -3.79 -13.36 1.68
C ALA A 103 -5.10 -13.40 2.47
N LYS A 104 -5.64 -14.58 2.77
CA LYS A 104 -6.84 -14.73 3.62
C LYS A 104 -6.62 -14.21 5.03
N LYS A 105 -5.50 -14.53 5.69
CA LYS A 105 -5.17 -14.01 7.02
C LYS A 105 -5.02 -12.49 6.99
N ALA A 106 -4.27 -11.95 6.03
CA ALA A 106 -4.13 -10.51 5.84
C ALA A 106 -5.49 -9.86 5.61
N LEU A 107 -6.34 -10.45 4.77
CA LEU A 107 -7.70 -9.99 4.49
C LEU A 107 -8.62 -10.02 5.73
N MET A 108 -8.53 -11.05 6.56
CA MET A 108 -9.28 -11.16 7.81
C MET A 108 -8.85 -10.10 8.82
N TRP A 109 -7.54 -9.85 8.97
CA TRP A 109 -7.01 -8.77 9.80
C TRP A 109 -7.48 -7.40 9.30
N ILE A 110 -7.44 -7.19 7.99
CA ILE A 110 -7.91 -5.99 7.31
C ILE A 110 -9.42 -5.76 7.57
N ALA A 111 -10.26 -6.81 7.47
CA ALA A 111 -11.71 -6.72 7.72
C ALA A 111 -12.08 -6.43 9.19
N GLY A 112 -11.24 -6.84 10.15
CA GLY A 112 -11.49 -6.65 11.59
C GLY A 112 -11.40 -5.21 12.10
N PHE A 113 -10.71 -4.30 11.38
CA PHE A 113 -10.45 -2.94 11.86
C PHE A 113 -11.38 -1.83 11.35
N GLY A 114 -12.35 -2.16 10.47
CA GLY A 114 -13.37 -1.21 10.03
C GLY A 114 -12.87 -0.06 9.14
N ILE A 115 -13.65 0.25 8.10
CA ILE A 115 -13.48 1.33 7.11
C ILE A 115 -12.32 1.16 6.11
N ALA A 116 -11.04 1.06 6.51
CA ALA A 116 -9.94 0.84 5.54
C ALA A 116 -9.91 -0.60 4.99
N GLY A 117 -10.49 -1.52 5.76
CA GLY A 117 -10.48 -2.95 5.49
C GLY A 117 -11.24 -3.39 4.24
N ALA A 118 -12.50 -2.97 4.18
CA ALA A 118 -13.38 -3.27 3.06
C ALA A 118 -12.80 -2.73 1.75
N SER A 119 -12.20 -1.54 1.78
CA SER A 119 -11.61 -0.90 0.60
C SER A 119 -10.51 -1.74 -0.06
N ILE A 120 -9.64 -2.38 0.72
CA ILE A 120 -8.57 -3.25 0.19
C ILE A 120 -9.13 -4.58 -0.31
N MET A 121 -10.11 -5.17 0.38
CA MET A 121 -10.78 -6.41 -0.04
C MET A 121 -11.48 -6.25 -1.42
N HIS A 122 -11.98 -5.05 -1.74
CA HIS A 122 -12.60 -4.75 -3.04
C HIS A 122 -11.59 -4.47 -4.18
N LEU A 123 -10.29 -4.34 -3.90
CA LEU A 123 -9.26 -4.18 -4.93
C LEU A 123 -8.84 -5.50 -5.57
N LEU A 124 -8.99 -6.60 -4.85
CA LEU A 124 -8.62 -7.97 -5.26
C LEU A 124 -9.72 -8.70 -6.06
N ARG A 125 -10.78 -7.98 -6.44
CA ARG A 125 -11.84 -8.46 -7.34
C ARG A 125 -11.80 -7.74 -8.69
#